data_AF-A0A849T6R2-F1
#
_entry.id   AF-A0A849T6R2-F1
#
_cell.length_a   1.000
_cell.length_b   1.000
_cell.length_c   1.000
_cell.angle_alpha   90.00
_cell.angle_beta   90.00
_cell.angle_gamma   90.00
#
_symmetry.space_group_name_H-M   'P 1'
#
loop_
_entity.id
_entity.type
_entity.pdbx_description
1 polymer ?
#
loop_
_entity_poly.entity_id
_entity_poly.type
_entity_poly.pdbx_seq_one_letter_code
_entity_poly.pdbx_strand_id
1 'polypeptide(L)'
;MDHNEISLDLLLKETLAMSEFLRSSKTTSSDLPIQTTFLSDDDNFDDDYDDDYLLDPEVNTEEFTQVFTDVVSYPNGPGVIYKIDNSHSTFCVRGISVANISEGFSELLNIDSSKRPVLKIVNQADFESISFFETKTFELAEVLREQIINRRFPHQEDAVCNISDPGFSWWMNVSDFENKEDRLGRFEIFFRSHGINRAEKYIQLGPIGDGSVAALRLNQARTLLRSSFPIGEFSCDDKSFSVASLKPDHLGFISFKNIFLEGVNNTKLENFPDNSLGRTLFYYFHELSIVRKFWIEVKAKLS
;
A
#
# COMPACT_ATOMS: atom_id res chain seq x y z
N MET A 1 17.54 36.84 -12.17
CA MET A 1 18.12 36.01 -11.11
C MET A 1 17.31 34.73 -11.15
N ASP A 2 17.87 33.72 -11.80
CA ASP A 2 17.15 32.49 -12.14
C ASP A 2 16.85 31.67 -10.91
N HIS A 3 15.60 31.22 -10.84
CA HIS A 3 15.07 30.34 -9.82
C HIS A 3 15.70 28.95 -10.00
N ASN A 4 16.37 28.46 -8.95
CA ASN A 4 16.65 27.03 -8.80
C ASN A 4 15.32 26.31 -8.54
N GLU A 5 14.55 26.06 -9.60
CA GLU A 5 13.51 25.03 -9.60
C GLU A 5 14.23 23.67 -9.56
N ILE A 6 14.48 23.19 -8.34
CA ILE A 6 14.78 21.79 -8.12
C ILE A 6 13.57 21.01 -8.66
N SER A 7 13.78 20.26 -9.74
CA SER A 7 12.73 19.50 -10.41
C SER A 7 12.02 18.58 -9.43
N LEU A 8 10.69 18.61 -9.47
CA LEU A 8 9.79 17.76 -8.69
C LEU A 8 10.14 16.27 -8.84
N ASP A 9 10.52 15.88 -10.05
CA ASP A 9 10.94 14.52 -10.40
C ASP A 9 12.21 14.10 -9.66
N LEU A 10 13.10 15.05 -9.38
CA LEU A 10 14.35 14.79 -8.69
C LEU A 10 14.10 14.46 -7.21
N LEU A 11 13.23 15.22 -6.54
CA LEU A 11 12.93 15.04 -5.12
C LEU A 11 12.14 13.76 -4.83
N LEU A 12 11.23 13.39 -5.73
CA LEU A 12 10.48 12.14 -5.63
C LEU A 12 11.38 10.93 -5.89
N LYS A 13 12.26 11.00 -6.91
CA LYS A 13 13.28 9.96 -7.16
C LYS A 13 14.23 9.80 -5.98
N GLU A 14 14.68 10.88 -5.36
CA GLU A 14 15.53 10.82 -4.15
C GLU A 14 14.80 10.16 -2.97
N THR A 15 13.50 10.42 -2.80
CA THR A 15 12.71 9.81 -1.72
C THR A 15 12.52 8.31 -1.93
N LEU A 16 12.28 7.89 -3.18
CA LEU A 16 12.21 6.47 -3.54
C LEU A 16 13.57 5.78 -3.37
N ALA A 17 14.65 6.37 -3.87
CA ALA A 17 16.00 5.84 -3.74
C ALA A 17 16.44 5.70 -2.27
N MET A 18 16.08 6.67 -1.42
CA MET A 18 16.36 6.59 0.02
C MET A 18 15.55 5.48 0.70
N SER A 19 14.31 5.26 0.26
CA SER A 19 13.47 4.17 0.76
C SER A 19 14.01 2.79 0.35
N GLU A 20 14.52 2.64 -0.88
CA GLU A 20 15.18 1.42 -1.35
C GLU A 20 16.50 1.17 -0.63
N PHE A 21 17.33 2.19 -0.41
CA PHE A 21 18.59 2.08 0.32
C PHE A 21 18.38 1.63 1.77
N LEU A 22 17.36 2.14 2.45
CA LEU A 22 17.02 1.71 3.82
C LEU A 22 16.47 0.28 3.87
N ARG A 23 15.86 -0.21 2.78
CA ARG A 23 15.45 -1.62 2.67
C ARG A 23 16.63 -2.55 2.41
N SER A 24 17.60 -2.16 1.57
CA SER A 24 18.76 -2.99 1.20
C SER A 24 19.85 -3.03 2.28
N SER A 25 19.98 -1.96 3.08
CA SER A 25 20.94 -1.90 4.20
C SER A 25 20.55 -2.77 5.41
N LYS A 26 19.32 -3.27 5.48
CA LYS A 26 18.89 -4.26 6.50
C LYS A 26 19.36 -5.67 6.21
N THR A 27 19.73 -6.00 4.97
CA THR A 27 20.24 -7.33 4.59
C THR A 27 21.71 -7.56 4.92
N THR A 28 22.44 -6.52 5.36
CA THR A 28 23.90 -6.59 5.60
C THR A 28 24.31 -6.49 7.07
N SER A 29 23.37 -6.45 8.02
CA SER A 29 23.67 -6.45 9.46
C SER A 29 23.22 -7.73 10.16
N SER A 30 23.85 -8.85 9.81
CA SER A 30 23.91 -10.03 10.67
C SER A 30 25.23 -10.78 10.42
N ASP A 31 26.30 -10.29 11.02
CA ASP A 31 27.55 -11.03 11.17
C ASP A 31 27.37 -12.11 12.25
N LEU A 32 27.19 -13.37 11.84
CA LEU A 32 27.73 -14.56 12.53
C LEU A 32 27.94 -15.70 11.51
N PRO A 33 29.02 -16.49 11.61
CA PRO A 33 29.42 -17.44 10.58
C PRO A 33 28.77 -18.81 10.82
N ILE A 34 28.03 -19.34 9.84
CA ILE A 34 27.57 -20.73 9.86
C ILE A 34 27.92 -21.40 8.53
N GLN A 35 28.93 -22.28 8.65
CA GLN A 35 29.23 -23.50 7.90
C GLN A 35 28.45 -23.75 6.59
N THR A 36 29.18 -23.64 5.48
CA THR A 36 28.87 -24.29 4.20
C THR A 36 29.45 -25.69 4.18
N THR A 37 28.61 -26.73 4.19
CA THR A 37 28.99 -28.09 3.81
C THR A 37 27.79 -28.86 3.24
N PHE A 38 28.05 -29.60 2.15
CA PHE A 38 27.19 -30.54 1.38
C PHE A 38 26.17 -29.85 0.43
N LEU A 39 26.20 -30.01 -0.90
CA LEU A 39 26.49 -31.15 -1.79
C LEU A 39 27.05 -30.61 -3.13
N SER A 40 28.28 -30.95 -3.54
CA SER A 40 28.67 -31.91 -4.59
C SER A 40 28.01 -31.70 -5.96
N ASP A 41 28.74 -31.01 -6.84
CA ASP A 41 28.62 -31.05 -8.30
C ASP A 41 29.12 -32.39 -8.82
N ASP A 42 28.22 -33.18 -9.42
CA ASP A 42 28.49 -34.17 -10.47
C ASP A 42 27.17 -34.92 -10.71
N ASP A 43 26.55 -34.73 -11.88
CA ASP A 43 25.99 -35.83 -12.66
C ASP A 43 25.60 -35.35 -14.05
N ASN A 44 26.30 -35.93 -15.04
CA ASN A 44 25.97 -35.93 -16.45
C ASN A 44 24.60 -36.59 -16.67
N PHE A 45 23.73 -35.95 -17.44
CA PHE A 45 22.63 -36.63 -18.13
C PHE A 45 22.48 -36.04 -19.54
N ASP A 46 23.19 -36.67 -20.48
CA ASP A 46 22.73 -36.77 -21.87
C ASP A 46 21.52 -37.70 -21.87
N ASP A 47 20.41 -37.27 -22.46
CA ASP A 47 19.54 -38.19 -23.21
C ASP A 47 18.66 -37.40 -24.17
N ASP A 48 18.80 -37.77 -25.43
CA ASP A 48 18.06 -37.35 -26.60
C ASP A 48 16.55 -37.52 -26.42
N TYR A 49 15.76 -36.53 -26.83
CA TYR A 49 14.38 -36.76 -27.24
C TYR A 49 14.12 -36.12 -28.60
N ASP A 50 13.83 -37.03 -29.52
CA ASP A 50 13.49 -36.82 -30.92
C ASP A 50 12.25 -35.95 -31.12
N ASP A 51 12.36 -35.23 -32.24
CA ASP A 51 11.39 -34.53 -33.04
C ASP A 51 10.28 -35.49 -33.53
N ASP A 52 9.00 -35.18 -33.30
CA ASP A 52 7.94 -35.60 -34.21
C ASP A 52 6.65 -34.77 -34.08
N TYR A 53 6.36 -34.09 -35.17
CA TYR A 53 5.10 -33.56 -35.73
C TYR A 53 3.78 -33.88 -35.00
N LEU A 54 2.85 -32.90 -34.96
CA LEU A 54 1.58 -32.94 -35.69
C LEU A 54 0.67 -31.71 -35.41
N LEU A 55 0.56 -30.87 -36.44
CA LEU A 55 -0.62 -30.16 -36.97
C LEU A 55 -1.62 -29.47 -36.01
N ASP A 56 -1.70 -28.15 -36.21
CA ASP A 56 -2.79 -27.25 -35.82
C ASP A 56 -4.18 -27.81 -36.15
N PRO A 57 -5.11 -27.83 -35.18
CA PRO A 57 -6.52 -27.72 -35.50
C PRO A 57 -6.86 -26.23 -35.65
N GLU A 58 -7.21 -25.83 -36.86
CA GLU A 58 -7.88 -24.56 -37.19
C GLU A 58 -8.95 -24.25 -36.14
N VAL A 59 -8.66 -23.31 -35.24
CA VAL A 59 -9.64 -22.76 -34.32
C VAL A 59 -10.49 -21.79 -35.13
N ASN A 60 -11.70 -22.24 -35.42
CA ASN A 60 -12.79 -21.50 -36.03
C ASN A 60 -12.89 -20.09 -35.43
N THR A 61 -12.47 -19.09 -36.21
CA THR A 61 -12.68 -17.66 -35.97
C THR A 61 -14.15 -17.34 -36.24
N GLU A 62 -15.04 -17.73 -35.32
CA GLU A 62 -16.40 -17.18 -35.30
C GLU A 62 -16.38 -15.83 -34.59
N GLU A 63 -16.64 -14.79 -35.39
CA GLU A 63 -16.84 -13.40 -35.03
C GLU A 63 -17.89 -13.24 -33.91
N PHE A 64 -17.45 -13.22 -32.65
CA PHE A 64 -18.29 -12.78 -31.53
C PHE A 64 -18.16 -11.27 -31.32
N THR A 65 -18.74 -10.50 -32.25
CA THR A 65 -18.96 -9.07 -32.05
C THR A 65 -20.36 -8.86 -31.47
N GLN A 66 -20.53 -9.16 -30.17
CA GLN A 66 -21.67 -8.65 -29.41
C GLN A 66 -21.21 -7.51 -28.50
N VAL A 67 -21.37 -6.31 -29.05
CA VAL A 67 -21.16 -5.02 -28.40
C VAL A 67 -22.23 -4.83 -27.33
N PHE A 68 -21.90 -5.11 -26.07
CA PHE A 68 -22.63 -4.57 -24.92
C PHE A 68 -22.14 -3.14 -24.70
N THR A 69 -22.89 -2.14 -25.17
CA THR A 69 -22.65 -0.72 -24.87
C THR A 69 -23.67 -0.22 -23.85
N ASP A 70 -23.59 -0.74 -22.63
CA ASP A 70 -23.77 0.16 -21.51
C ASP A 70 -22.52 1.04 -21.48
N VAL A 71 -22.65 2.31 -21.85
CA VAL A 71 -21.53 3.25 -21.88
C VAL A 71 -21.15 3.56 -20.43
N VAL A 72 -20.36 2.66 -19.82
CA VAL A 72 -19.74 2.89 -18.53
C VAL A 72 -18.72 4.02 -18.74
N SER A 73 -19.04 5.21 -18.21
CA SER A 73 -18.14 6.35 -18.26
C SER A 73 -17.09 6.19 -17.16
N TYR A 74 -15.84 5.96 -17.56
CA TYR A 74 -14.71 5.91 -16.66
C TYR A 74 -14.11 7.32 -16.46
N PRO A 75 -13.51 7.60 -15.29
CA PRO A 75 -12.87 8.88 -15.04
C PRO A 75 -11.63 9.07 -15.94
N ASN A 76 -11.39 10.31 -16.36
CA ASN A 76 -10.20 10.69 -17.16
C ASN A 76 -8.98 11.06 -16.28
N GLY A 77 -8.96 10.60 -15.04
CA GLY A 77 -7.89 10.87 -14.07
C GLY A 77 -6.93 9.68 -13.89
N PRO A 78 -5.78 9.89 -13.23
CA PRO A 78 -4.88 8.81 -12.89
C PRO A 78 -5.46 7.92 -11.79
N GLY A 79 -4.94 6.71 -11.69
CA GLY A 79 -5.33 5.79 -10.63
C GLY A 79 -4.83 4.38 -10.83
N VAL A 80 -5.48 3.44 -10.15
CA VAL A 80 -5.17 2.02 -10.23
C VAL A 80 -6.38 1.27 -10.77
N ILE A 81 -6.16 0.42 -11.77
CA ILE A 81 -7.14 -0.59 -12.19
C ILE A 81 -6.74 -1.91 -11.54
N TYR A 82 -7.66 -2.56 -10.85
CA TYR A 82 -7.34 -3.71 -10.01
C TYR A 82 -8.45 -4.76 -10.00
N LYS A 83 -8.06 -5.99 -9.66
CA LYS A 83 -8.92 -7.16 -9.41
C LYS A 83 -8.46 -7.82 -8.12
N ILE A 84 -9.42 -8.29 -7.32
CA ILE A 84 -9.12 -9.05 -6.10
C ILE A 84 -9.25 -10.54 -6.42
N ASP A 85 -8.13 -11.24 -6.45
CA ASP A 85 -8.08 -12.70 -6.56
C ASP A 85 -8.27 -13.30 -5.16
N ASN A 86 -9.49 -13.74 -4.86
CA ASN A 86 -9.82 -14.33 -3.57
C ASN A 86 -9.56 -15.84 -3.55
N SER A 87 -8.83 -16.33 -2.54
CA SER A 87 -8.63 -17.76 -2.27
C SER A 87 -9.09 -18.10 -0.84
N HIS A 88 -9.10 -19.38 -0.46
CA HIS A 88 -9.67 -19.84 0.82
C HIS A 88 -9.07 -19.18 2.07
N SER A 89 -7.75 -19.00 2.14
CA SER A 89 -7.06 -18.44 3.32
C SER A 89 -6.38 -17.09 3.09
N THR A 90 -6.26 -16.68 1.82
CA THR A 90 -5.53 -15.49 1.41
C THR A 90 -6.20 -14.86 0.19
N PHE A 91 -5.93 -13.60 -0.06
CA PHE A 91 -6.30 -12.91 -1.29
C PHE A 91 -5.09 -12.18 -1.87
N CYS A 92 -5.15 -11.87 -3.17
CA CYS A 92 -4.14 -11.08 -3.86
C CYS A 92 -4.81 -9.90 -4.56
N VAL A 93 -4.29 -8.69 -4.35
CA VAL A 93 -4.77 -7.51 -5.07
C VAL A 93 -3.94 -7.37 -6.33
N ARG A 94 -4.45 -7.79 -7.48
CA ARG A 94 -3.77 -7.63 -8.78
C ARG A 94 -4.15 -6.30 -9.39
N GLY A 95 -3.23 -5.64 -10.06
CA GLY A 95 -3.51 -4.32 -10.57
C GLY A 95 -2.39 -3.70 -11.38
N ILE A 96 -2.75 -2.59 -11.99
CA ILE A 96 -1.86 -1.71 -12.75
C ILE A 96 -2.16 -0.27 -12.38
N SER A 97 -1.12 0.53 -12.24
CA SER A 97 -1.23 1.98 -12.22
C SER A 97 -1.42 2.49 -13.64
N VAL A 98 -2.24 3.52 -13.80
CA VAL A 98 -2.52 4.15 -15.10
C VAL A 98 -2.57 5.66 -14.93
N ALA A 99 -2.00 6.38 -15.89
CA ALA A 99 -2.07 7.85 -15.93
C ALA A 99 -3.48 8.35 -16.26
N ASN A 100 -4.28 7.51 -16.93
CA ASN A 100 -5.68 7.76 -17.25
C ASN A 100 -6.47 6.44 -17.14
N ILE A 101 -7.45 6.38 -16.24
CA ILE A 101 -8.27 5.19 -16.00
C ILE A 101 -9.09 4.82 -17.24
N SER A 102 -9.72 5.79 -17.91
CA SER A 102 -10.50 5.57 -19.13
C SER A 102 -9.67 4.96 -20.26
N GLU A 103 -8.47 5.47 -20.49
CA GLU A 103 -7.53 4.89 -21.45
C GLU A 103 -7.09 3.49 -21.02
N GLY A 104 -6.82 3.28 -19.73
CA GLY A 104 -6.49 1.98 -19.17
C GLY A 104 -7.56 0.92 -19.42
N PHE A 105 -8.85 1.24 -19.26
CA PHE A 105 -9.94 0.32 -19.60
C PHE A 105 -10.07 0.09 -21.11
N SER A 106 -9.88 1.14 -21.92
CA SER A 106 -9.90 1.02 -23.38
C SER A 106 -8.83 0.06 -23.88
N GLU A 107 -7.62 0.11 -23.29
CA GLU A 107 -6.56 -0.85 -23.59
C GLU A 107 -6.89 -2.27 -23.12
N LEU A 108 -7.60 -2.46 -22.01
CA LEU A 108 -7.98 -3.80 -21.54
C LEU A 108 -8.98 -4.49 -22.47
N LEU A 109 -9.82 -3.72 -23.18
CA LEU A 109 -10.74 -4.26 -24.18
C LEU A 109 -9.99 -4.90 -25.36
N ASN A 110 -8.77 -4.45 -25.66
CA ASN A 110 -7.92 -5.08 -26.65
C ASN A 110 -7.39 -6.44 -26.11
N ILE A 111 -7.68 -7.52 -26.83
CA ILE A 111 -7.30 -8.90 -26.46
C ILE A 111 -5.78 -9.05 -26.34
N ASP A 112 -5.01 -8.35 -27.17
CA ASP A 112 -3.54 -8.44 -27.21
C ASP A 112 -2.84 -7.54 -26.17
N SER A 113 -3.61 -6.91 -25.29
CA SER A 113 -3.07 -6.00 -24.29
C SER A 113 -2.22 -6.72 -23.25
N SER A 114 -0.98 -6.26 -23.09
CA SER A 114 -0.04 -6.74 -22.06
C SER A 114 -0.54 -6.54 -20.62
N LYS A 115 -1.58 -5.73 -20.43
CA LYS A 115 -2.24 -5.47 -19.14
C LYS A 115 -3.16 -6.62 -18.73
N ARG A 116 -3.72 -7.40 -19.66
CA ARG A 116 -4.66 -8.49 -19.37
C ARG A 116 -4.04 -9.64 -18.58
N PRO A 117 -2.81 -10.11 -18.91
CA PRO A 117 -2.14 -11.14 -18.11
C PRO A 117 -1.88 -10.71 -16.66
N VAL A 118 -1.56 -9.43 -16.42
CA VAL A 118 -1.30 -8.91 -15.06
C VAL A 118 -2.54 -9.01 -14.19
N LEU A 119 -3.70 -8.70 -14.75
CA LEU A 119 -5.01 -8.80 -14.09
C LEU A 119 -5.61 -10.21 -14.14
N LYS A 120 -4.93 -11.19 -14.76
CA LYS A 120 -5.46 -12.54 -15.00
C LYS A 120 -6.88 -12.54 -15.59
N ILE A 121 -7.04 -11.77 -16.67
CA ILE A 121 -8.29 -11.74 -17.44
C ILE A 121 -8.20 -12.83 -18.50
N VAL A 122 -8.97 -13.89 -18.33
CA VAL A 122 -9.06 -14.99 -19.32
C VAL A 122 -10.34 -14.84 -20.12
N ASN A 123 -11.46 -14.61 -19.43
CA ASN A 123 -12.79 -14.58 -20.02
C ASN A 123 -13.45 -13.20 -19.88
N GLN A 124 -14.52 -12.97 -20.63
CA GLN A 124 -15.27 -11.71 -20.54
C GLN A 124 -15.93 -11.51 -19.16
N ALA A 125 -16.32 -12.61 -18.49
CA ALA A 125 -16.83 -12.57 -17.12
C ALA A 125 -15.81 -12.01 -16.10
N ASP A 126 -14.50 -12.11 -16.38
CA ASP A 126 -13.48 -11.55 -15.49
C ASP A 126 -13.54 -10.02 -15.44
N PHE A 127 -14.07 -9.36 -16.47
CA PHE A 127 -14.19 -7.90 -16.51
C PHE A 127 -15.14 -7.35 -15.45
N GLU A 128 -16.16 -8.11 -15.07
CA GLU A 128 -17.12 -7.72 -14.03
C GLU A 128 -16.44 -7.61 -12.65
N SER A 129 -15.33 -8.34 -12.45
CA SER A 129 -14.55 -8.31 -11.22
C SER A 129 -13.48 -7.21 -11.19
N ILE A 130 -13.27 -6.50 -12.30
CA ILE A 130 -12.30 -5.41 -12.40
C ILE A 130 -12.91 -4.15 -11.79
N SER A 131 -12.11 -3.47 -10.99
CA SER A 131 -12.43 -2.22 -10.33
C SER A 131 -11.37 -1.17 -10.61
N PHE A 132 -11.66 0.07 -10.28
CA PHE A 132 -10.69 1.15 -10.32
C PHE A 132 -10.68 1.94 -9.02
N PHE A 133 -9.55 2.61 -8.77
CA PHE A 133 -9.37 3.54 -7.67
C PHE A 133 -8.68 4.81 -8.20
N GLU A 134 -9.38 5.92 -8.18
CA GLU A 134 -8.86 7.21 -8.68
C GLU A 134 -7.90 7.86 -7.67
N THR A 135 -6.78 8.38 -8.18
CA THR A 135 -5.80 9.14 -7.41
C THR A 135 -5.69 10.56 -7.95
N LYS A 136 -5.14 11.48 -7.15
CA LYS A 136 -4.93 12.87 -7.60
C LYS A 136 -3.82 12.99 -8.64
N THR A 137 -2.80 12.14 -8.52
CA THR A 137 -1.64 12.12 -9.42
C THR A 137 -1.25 10.68 -9.71
N PHE A 138 -0.49 10.47 -10.79
CA PHE A 138 -0.02 9.15 -11.20
C PHE A 138 0.98 8.55 -10.19
N GLU A 139 1.79 9.39 -9.54
CA GLU A 139 2.78 8.96 -8.55
C GLU A 139 2.11 8.32 -7.32
N LEU A 140 0.96 8.85 -6.90
CA LEU A 140 0.17 8.21 -5.84
C LEU A 140 -0.37 6.84 -6.27
N ALA A 141 -0.69 6.65 -7.56
CA ALA A 141 -1.06 5.33 -8.08
C ALA A 141 0.14 4.37 -8.09
N GLU A 142 1.34 4.86 -8.41
CA GLU A 142 2.58 4.08 -8.30
C GLU A 142 2.87 3.65 -6.86
N VAL A 143 2.65 4.54 -5.88
CA VAL A 143 2.79 4.21 -4.46
C VAL A 143 1.84 3.09 -4.06
N LEU A 144 0.57 3.14 -4.49
CA LEU A 144 -0.37 2.04 -4.27
C LEU A 144 0.10 0.74 -4.93
N ARG A 145 0.62 0.84 -6.16
CA ARG A 145 1.15 -0.30 -6.90
C ARG A 145 2.30 -0.97 -6.14
N GLU A 146 3.24 -0.18 -5.64
CA GLU A 146 4.39 -0.69 -4.90
C GLU A 146 3.99 -1.32 -3.56
N GLN A 147 3.07 -0.67 -2.82
CA GLN A 147 2.75 -1.04 -1.44
C GLN A 147 1.72 -2.18 -1.33
N ILE A 148 0.75 -2.26 -2.24
CA ILE A 148 -0.41 -3.15 -2.10
C ILE A 148 -0.55 -4.11 -3.29
N ILE A 149 -0.31 -3.63 -4.50
CA ILE A 149 -0.61 -4.39 -5.70
C ILE A 149 0.39 -5.54 -5.91
N ASN A 150 -0.11 -6.64 -6.47
CA ASN A 150 0.58 -7.91 -6.70
C ASN A 150 1.15 -8.54 -5.42
N ARG A 151 0.65 -8.13 -4.25
CA ARG A 151 0.97 -8.74 -2.96
C ARG A 151 -0.14 -9.67 -2.51
N ARG A 152 0.24 -10.66 -1.70
CA ARG A 152 -0.66 -11.65 -1.11
C ARG A 152 -0.89 -11.31 0.36
N PHE A 153 -2.14 -11.35 0.80
CA PHE A 153 -2.55 -11.02 2.16
C PHE A 153 -3.43 -12.15 2.73
N PRO A 154 -3.24 -12.56 3.99
CA PRO A 154 -4.16 -13.46 4.68
C PRO A 154 -5.50 -12.78 5.01
N HIS A 155 -6.56 -13.59 5.02
CA HIS A 155 -7.88 -13.15 5.49
C HIS A 155 -7.88 -12.89 7.00
N GLN A 156 -7.21 -13.76 7.74
CA GLN A 156 -7.08 -13.70 9.20
C GLN A 156 -5.59 -13.65 9.55
N GLU A 157 -5.07 -12.45 9.75
CA GLU A 157 -3.68 -12.25 10.21
C GLU A 157 -3.48 -12.84 11.61
N ASP A 158 -4.52 -12.76 12.46
CA ASP A 158 -4.45 -13.20 13.85
C ASP A 158 -4.55 -14.72 14.04
N ALA A 159 -5.00 -15.46 13.02
CA ALA A 159 -5.25 -16.90 13.12
C ALA A 159 -4.07 -17.78 12.68
N VAL A 160 -3.13 -17.25 11.88
CA VAL A 160 -2.11 -18.07 11.18
C VAL A 160 -0.67 -17.60 11.42
N CYS A 161 -0.44 -16.57 12.23
CA CYS A 161 0.92 -16.10 12.51
C CYS A 161 1.49 -16.71 13.79
N ASN A 162 2.66 -17.35 13.70
CA ASN A 162 3.46 -17.63 14.88
C ASN A 162 3.85 -16.31 15.56
N ILE A 163 4.11 -16.31 16.87
CA ILE A 163 4.55 -15.12 17.63
C ILE A 163 5.80 -14.44 17.01
N SER A 164 6.57 -15.19 16.22
CA SER A 164 7.75 -14.73 15.49
C SER A 164 7.48 -14.11 14.12
N ASP A 165 6.30 -14.33 13.54
CA ASP A 165 5.99 -13.86 12.19
C ASP A 165 5.55 -12.39 12.27
N PRO A 166 6.31 -11.44 11.69
CA PRO A 166 5.92 -10.05 11.73
C PRO A 166 4.65 -9.88 10.90
N GLY A 167 3.53 -9.61 11.58
CA GLY A 167 2.31 -9.14 10.93
C GLY A 167 2.60 -7.92 10.06
N PHE A 168 1.95 -7.85 8.90
CA PHE A 168 2.11 -6.77 7.93
C PHE A 168 1.16 -5.61 8.21
N SER A 169 0.13 -5.79 9.05
CA SER A 169 -0.79 -4.72 9.39
C SER A 169 -0.28 -3.86 10.54
N TRP A 170 -0.57 -2.57 10.43
CA TRP A 170 -0.56 -1.68 11.57
C TRP A 170 -1.88 -1.80 12.34
N TRP A 171 -1.83 -1.48 13.62
CA TRP A 171 -2.96 -1.60 14.54
C TRP A 171 -3.11 -0.31 15.33
N MET A 172 -4.34 0.17 15.47
CA MET A 172 -4.62 1.40 16.20
C MET A 172 -5.42 1.11 17.46
N ASN A 173 -4.88 1.53 18.59
CA ASN A 173 -5.62 1.67 19.83
C ASN A 173 -6.19 3.08 19.90
N VAL A 174 -7.51 3.15 19.88
CA VAL A 174 -8.23 4.39 20.17
C VAL A 174 -8.72 4.25 21.60
N SER A 175 -7.97 4.83 22.54
CA SER A 175 -8.42 4.90 23.94
C SER A 175 -9.51 5.97 24.05
N ASP A 176 -10.69 5.65 23.53
CA ASP A 176 -11.90 6.45 23.70
C ASP A 176 -12.96 5.55 24.35
N PHE A 177 -13.62 6.06 25.39
CA PHE A 177 -14.94 5.68 25.93
C PHE A 177 -15.09 4.93 27.27
N GLU A 178 -14.19 4.04 27.70
CA GLU A 178 -14.48 3.27 28.94
C GLU A 178 -14.06 3.98 30.24
N ASN A 179 -12.97 4.76 30.24
CA ASN A 179 -12.51 5.47 31.42
C ASN A 179 -12.74 6.98 31.29
N LYS A 180 -13.85 7.45 31.87
CA LYS A 180 -14.26 8.88 31.92
C LYS A 180 -13.25 9.82 32.62
N GLU A 181 -12.17 9.28 33.19
CA GLU A 181 -11.13 10.03 33.89
C GLU A 181 -9.96 10.42 32.98
N ASP A 182 -9.69 9.66 31.90
CA ASP A 182 -8.66 10.01 30.92
C ASP A 182 -9.26 10.89 29.80
N ARG A 183 -9.38 12.19 30.09
CA ARG A 183 -9.88 13.21 29.15
C ARG A 183 -8.91 13.56 28.01
N LEU A 184 -7.84 12.79 27.84
CA LEU A 184 -6.86 13.01 26.78
C LEU A 184 -7.27 12.17 25.58
N GLY A 185 -7.67 12.84 24.51
CA GLY A 185 -7.90 12.22 23.20
C GLY A 185 -6.57 11.67 22.74
N ARG A 186 -6.35 10.40 23.04
CA ARG A 186 -5.10 9.68 22.80
C ARG A 186 -5.39 8.57 21.80
N PHE A 187 -4.45 8.39 20.89
CA PHE A 187 -4.40 7.18 20.11
C PHE A 187 -2.96 6.70 20.00
N GLU A 188 -2.85 5.39 19.84
CA GLU A 188 -1.58 4.71 19.69
C GLU A 188 -1.66 3.81 18.47
N ILE A 189 -0.62 3.81 17.67
CA ILE A 189 -0.44 3.00 16.48
C ILE A 189 0.73 2.09 16.73
N PHE A 190 0.51 0.81 16.49
CA PHE A 190 1.52 -0.21 16.53
C PHE A 190 1.84 -0.62 15.10
N PHE A 191 3.12 -0.62 14.74
CA PHE A 191 3.56 -0.91 13.37
C PHE A 191 3.62 -2.42 13.07
N ARG A 192 3.31 -3.27 14.05
CA ARG A 192 3.27 -4.74 13.94
C ARG A 192 2.12 -5.29 14.78
N SER A 193 1.72 -6.53 14.50
CA SER A 193 0.70 -7.24 15.26
C SER A 193 1.07 -7.36 16.74
N HIS A 194 0.10 -7.07 17.60
CA HIS A 194 0.14 -7.47 19.01
C HIS A 194 -0.60 -8.79 19.15
N GLY A 195 -0.05 -9.73 19.93
CA GLY A 195 -0.54 -11.11 20.01
C GLY A 195 -2.07 -11.26 20.17
N ILE A 196 -2.57 -12.42 19.72
CA ILE A 196 -3.98 -12.83 19.50
C ILE A 196 -5.00 -12.26 20.51
N ASN A 197 -4.66 -12.21 21.80
CA ASN A 197 -5.56 -11.79 22.88
C ASN A 197 -5.93 -10.29 22.90
N ARG A 198 -5.41 -9.47 21.98
CA ARG A 198 -5.71 -8.03 21.93
C ARG A 198 -6.33 -7.53 20.62
N ALA A 199 -6.48 -8.40 19.61
CA ALA A 199 -6.99 -8.01 18.30
C ALA A 199 -8.40 -7.38 18.36
N GLU A 200 -9.28 -7.89 19.23
CA GLU A 200 -10.64 -7.36 19.41
C GLU A 200 -10.70 -5.92 19.94
N LYS A 201 -9.62 -5.42 20.57
CA LYS A 201 -9.55 -4.07 21.15
C LYS A 201 -8.92 -3.04 20.23
N TYR A 202 -8.38 -3.47 19.10
CA TYR A 202 -7.63 -2.61 18.19
C TYR A 202 -8.28 -2.58 16.81
N ILE A 203 -8.12 -1.45 16.14
CA ILE A 203 -8.55 -1.29 14.76
C ILE A 203 -7.39 -1.72 13.86
N GLN A 204 -7.61 -2.75 13.04
CA GLN A 204 -6.64 -3.15 12.01
C GLN A 204 -6.58 -2.08 10.91
N LEU A 205 -5.45 -1.39 10.80
CA LEU A 205 -5.25 -0.36 9.78
C LEU A 205 -4.83 -0.94 8.42
N GLY A 206 -4.24 -2.14 8.42
CA GLY A 206 -3.67 -2.77 7.23
C GLY A 206 -2.21 -2.40 6.98
N PRO A 207 -1.63 -2.87 5.86
CA PRO A 207 -0.25 -2.60 5.45
C PRO A 207 -0.13 -1.21 4.85
N ILE A 208 -0.30 -0.19 5.68
CA ILE A 208 -0.31 1.21 5.21
C ILE A 208 1.09 1.82 5.06
N GLY A 209 2.14 1.13 5.50
CA GLY A 209 3.52 1.54 5.29
C GLY A 209 4.55 0.69 6.04
N ASP A 210 5.83 1.02 5.87
CA ASP A 210 6.93 0.44 6.64
C ASP A 210 7.05 1.13 8.00
N GLY A 211 7.03 0.35 9.09
CA GLY A 211 7.07 0.87 10.45
C GLY A 211 8.34 1.65 10.80
N SER A 212 9.50 1.26 10.26
CA SER A 212 10.76 1.97 10.51
C SER A 212 10.77 3.33 9.79
N VAL A 213 10.31 3.36 8.54
CA VAL A 213 10.14 4.62 7.80
C VAL A 213 9.14 5.51 8.52
N ALA A 214 8.03 4.94 9.00
CA ALA A 214 7.01 5.67 9.73
C ALA A 214 7.53 6.28 11.02
N ALA A 215 8.26 5.51 11.84
CA ALA A 215 8.88 5.98 13.07
C ALA A 215 9.80 7.17 12.81
N LEU A 216 10.62 7.10 11.76
CA LEU A 216 11.51 8.19 11.36
C LEU A 216 10.73 9.44 10.95
N ARG A 217 9.75 9.30 10.04
CA ARG A 217 8.96 10.42 9.52
C ARG A 217 8.07 11.06 10.59
N LEU A 218 7.47 10.27 11.47
CA LEU A 218 6.65 10.78 12.58
C LEU A 218 7.49 11.53 13.61
N ASN A 219 8.70 11.05 13.93
CA ASN A 219 9.64 11.78 14.77
C ASN A 219 10.06 13.12 14.14
N GLN A 220 10.31 13.15 12.83
CA GLN A 220 10.58 14.39 12.09
C GLN A 220 9.38 15.35 12.11
N ALA A 221 8.15 14.82 12.05
CA ALA A 221 6.92 15.59 12.09
C ALA A 221 6.56 16.14 13.48
N ARG A 222 7.28 15.75 14.55
CA ARG A 222 6.94 16.14 15.94
C ARG A 222 6.74 17.64 16.12
N THR A 223 7.63 18.47 15.57
CA THR A 223 7.53 19.93 15.69
C THR A 223 6.33 20.48 14.91
N LEU A 224 6.05 19.92 13.73
CA LEU A 224 4.89 20.28 12.91
C LEU A 224 3.56 19.90 13.58
N LEU A 225 3.49 18.72 14.20
CA LEU A 225 2.29 18.31 14.92
C LEU A 225 2.04 19.22 16.13
N ARG A 226 3.10 19.60 16.87
CA ARG A 226 3.00 20.56 17.98
C ARG A 226 2.52 21.95 17.55
N SER A 227 2.82 22.39 16.33
CA SER A 227 2.27 23.65 15.80
C SER A 227 0.85 23.50 15.26
N SER A 228 0.41 22.29 14.95
CA SER A 228 -0.89 22.01 14.33
C SER A 228 -2.02 21.82 15.36
N PHE A 229 -1.72 21.28 16.54
CA PHE A 229 -2.68 21.09 17.63
C PHE A 229 -1.95 20.94 18.99
N PRO A 230 -2.62 21.19 20.12
CA PRO A 230 -1.97 21.19 21.43
C PRO A 230 -1.70 19.75 21.91
N ILE A 231 -0.44 19.33 21.79
CA ILE A 231 0.03 17.99 22.21
C ILE A 231 0.33 17.98 23.72
N GLY A 232 -0.29 17.04 24.44
CA GLY A 232 0.05 16.70 25.83
C GLY A 232 1.14 15.64 25.90
N GLU A 233 1.02 14.57 25.12
CA GLU A 233 2.00 13.47 25.06
C GLU A 233 2.38 13.14 23.62
N PHE A 234 3.66 12.82 23.39
CA PHE A 234 4.16 12.33 22.12
C PHE A 234 5.26 11.31 22.39
N SER A 235 5.08 10.10 21.85
CA SER A 235 6.07 9.03 21.85
C SER A 235 6.11 8.39 20.48
N CYS A 236 7.30 8.11 19.96
CA CYS A 236 7.47 7.41 18.70
C CYS A 236 8.78 6.64 18.70
N ASP A 237 8.71 5.32 18.58
CA ASP A 237 9.84 4.42 18.48
C ASP A 237 9.67 3.49 17.26
N ASP A 238 10.57 2.52 17.08
CA ASP A 238 10.55 1.61 15.94
C ASP A 238 9.35 0.64 15.93
N LYS A 239 8.60 0.55 17.04
CA LYS A 239 7.48 -0.37 17.21
C LYS A 239 6.14 0.34 17.19
N SER A 240 6.09 1.59 17.64
CA SER A 240 4.86 2.28 17.94
C SER A 240 4.96 3.80 17.85
N PHE A 241 3.81 4.41 17.68
CA PHE A 241 3.60 5.84 17.72
C PHE A 241 2.40 6.14 18.61
N SER A 242 2.53 7.02 19.59
CA SER A 242 1.45 7.46 20.47
C SER A 242 1.42 8.97 20.57
N VAL A 243 0.23 9.54 20.46
CA VAL A 243 0.00 10.98 20.63
C VAL A 243 -1.26 11.22 21.45
N ALA A 244 -1.20 12.16 22.39
CA ALA A 244 -2.33 12.62 23.18
C ALA A 244 -2.49 14.13 23.01
N SER A 245 -3.70 14.57 22.70
CA SER A 245 -4.04 16.00 22.60
C SER A 245 -4.62 16.52 23.91
N LEU A 246 -4.22 17.73 24.31
CA LEU A 246 -4.86 18.48 25.41
C LEU A 246 -6.26 18.98 25.03
N LYS A 247 -6.56 19.01 23.71
CA LYS A 247 -7.87 19.37 23.15
C LYS A 247 -8.30 18.29 22.15
N PRO A 248 -9.03 17.25 22.60
CA PRO A 248 -9.43 16.11 21.76
C PRO A 248 -10.34 16.50 20.59
N ASP A 249 -11.09 17.59 20.75
CA ASP A 249 -12.01 18.18 19.78
C ASP A 249 -11.32 19.12 18.78
N HIS A 250 -10.00 19.35 18.91
CA HIS A 250 -9.27 20.22 18.02
C HIS A 250 -9.23 19.64 16.60
N LEU A 251 -9.67 20.43 15.60
CA LEU A 251 -9.77 19.99 14.21
C LEU A 251 -8.46 19.43 13.65
N GLY A 252 -7.31 20.01 14.00
CA GLY A 252 -6.00 19.50 13.58
C GLY A 252 -5.69 18.10 14.13
N PHE A 253 -6.13 17.80 15.36
CA PHE A 253 -5.94 16.48 15.96
C PHE A 253 -6.88 15.44 15.32
N ILE A 254 -8.15 15.80 15.14
CA ILE A 254 -9.14 14.96 14.43
C ILE A 254 -8.68 14.69 13.00
N SER A 255 -8.27 15.72 12.27
CA SER A 255 -7.78 15.56 10.89
C SER A 255 -6.55 14.66 10.81
N PHE A 256 -5.64 14.73 11.80
CA PHE A 256 -4.47 13.85 11.84
C PHE A 256 -4.86 12.41 12.16
N LYS A 257 -5.79 12.19 13.10
CA LYS A 257 -6.37 10.88 13.42
C LYS A 257 -7.06 10.24 12.20
N ASN A 258 -7.77 11.04 11.39
CA ASN A 258 -8.52 10.57 10.22
C ASN A 258 -7.64 10.12 9.05
N ILE A 259 -6.36 10.51 9.00
CA ILE A 259 -5.39 9.92 8.07
C ILE A 259 -5.35 8.40 8.25
N PHE A 260 -5.37 7.93 9.49
CA PHE A 260 -5.29 6.52 9.84
C PHE A 260 -6.66 5.84 9.84
N LEU A 261 -7.70 6.48 10.36
CA LEU A 261 -9.02 5.86 10.43
C LEU A 261 -9.69 5.75 9.05
N GLU A 262 -9.67 6.84 8.29
CA GLU A 262 -10.47 7.03 7.08
C GLU A 262 -9.62 7.11 5.80
N GLY A 263 -8.29 7.28 5.93
CA GLY A 263 -7.43 7.55 4.77
C GLY A 263 -7.64 8.94 4.18
N VAL A 264 -8.03 9.91 5.01
CA VAL A 264 -8.32 11.29 4.57
C VAL A 264 -7.24 12.24 5.09
N ASN A 265 -6.52 12.89 4.17
CA ASN A 265 -5.56 13.95 4.49
C ASN A 265 -5.99 15.27 3.85
N ASN A 266 -6.37 16.24 4.70
CA ASN A 266 -6.81 17.57 4.30
C ASN A 266 -5.70 18.63 4.31
N THR A 267 -4.46 18.21 4.59
CA THR A 267 -3.33 19.14 4.64
C THR A 267 -2.92 19.60 3.24
N LYS A 268 -2.52 20.87 3.15
CA LYS A 268 -1.95 21.53 1.97
C LYS A 268 -0.45 21.75 2.19
N LEU A 269 0.27 22.00 1.11
CA LEU A 269 1.71 22.25 1.17
C LEU A 269 2.06 23.43 2.10
N GLU A 270 1.21 24.45 2.13
CA GLU A 270 1.31 25.63 3.01
C GLU A 270 1.26 25.29 4.52
N ASN A 271 0.75 24.12 4.90
CA ASN A 271 0.74 23.67 6.29
C ASN A 271 2.09 23.12 6.74
N PHE A 272 3.06 22.98 5.83
CA PHE A 272 4.38 22.44 6.10
C PHE A 272 5.47 23.53 5.95
N PRO A 273 6.61 23.41 6.64
CA PRO A 273 7.74 24.31 6.43
C PRO A 273 8.18 24.31 4.96
N ASP A 274 8.49 25.48 4.40
CA ASP A 274 9.01 25.59 3.03
C ASP A 274 10.50 25.22 2.97
N ASN A 275 10.78 23.95 3.20
CA ASN A 275 12.08 23.33 3.05
C ASN A 275 11.90 21.87 2.59
N SER A 276 13.01 21.21 2.22
CA SER A 276 12.98 19.82 1.75
C SER A 276 12.28 18.88 2.75
N LEU A 277 12.54 19.05 4.05
CA LEU A 277 11.91 18.23 5.09
C LEU A 277 10.38 18.40 5.10
N GLY A 278 9.88 19.63 5.10
CA GLY A 278 8.44 19.90 5.07
C GLY A 278 7.76 19.33 3.84
N ARG A 279 8.40 19.41 2.66
CA ARG A 279 7.90 18.80 1.42
C ARG A 279 7.85 17.28 1.51
N THR A 280 8.90 16.63 2.03
CA THR A 280 8.90 15.16 2.19
C THR A 280 7.85 14.68 3.19
N LEU A 281 7.62 15.43 4.28
CA LEU A 281 6.55 15.12 5.23
C LEU A 281 5.16 15.31 4.64
N PHE A 282 4.96 16.34 3.83
CA PHE A 282 3.71 16.56 3.10
C PHE A 282 3.38 15.35 2.22
N TYR A 283 4.31 14.92 1.36
CA TYR A 283 4.09 13.75 0.49
C TYR A 283 3.88 12.48 1.30
N TYR A 284 4.69 12.24 2.33
CA TYR A 284 4.55 11.08 3.20
C TYR A 284 3.14 10.94 3.81
N PHE A 285 2.54 12.04 4.31
CA PHE A 285 1.18 11.97 4.85
C PHE A 285 0.11 11.76 3.78
N HIS A 286 0.31 12.28 2.56
CA HIS A 286 -0.59 11.99 1.43
C HIS A 286 -0.50 10.52 0.99
N GLU A 287 0.72 9.98 0.87
CA GLU A 287 0.98 8.57 0.59
C GLU A 287 0.31 7.67 1.63
N LEU A 288 0.54 7.94 2.92
CA LEU A 288 -0.05 7.16 4.01
C LEU A 288 -1.59 7.16 3.95
N SER A 289 -2.18 8.34 3.69
CA SER A 289 -3.63 8.48 3.59
C SER A 289 -4.21 7.73 2.40
N ILE A 290 -3.57 7.79 1.22
CA ILE A 290 -4.10 7.16 0.02
C ILE A 290 -4.00 5.63 0.10
N VAL A 291 -2.89 5.11 0.66
CA VAL A 291 -2.72 3.67 0.89
C VAL A 291 -3.78 3.17 1.86
N ARG A 292 -4.03 3.90 2.96
CA ARG A 292 -5.10 3.56 3.90
C ARG A 292 -6.48 3.58 3.25
N LYS A 293 -6.80 4.62 2.48
CA LYS A 293 -8.09 4.74 1.80
C LYS A 293 -8.32 3.58 0.82
N PHE A 294 -7.32 3.26 0.01
CA PHE A 294 -7.38 2.13 -0.91
C PHE A 294 -7.56 0.80 -0.16
N TRP A 295 -6.85 0.60 0.95
CA TRP A 295 -6.98 -0.61 1.76
C TRP A 295 -8.38 -0.79 2.35
N ILE A 296 -9.01 0.29 2.82
CA ILE A 296 -10.41 0.27 3.29
C ILE A 296 -11.34 -0.22 2.16
N GLU A 297 -11.16 0.28 0.95
CA GLU A 297 -11.95 -0.14 -0.21
C GLU A 297 -11.75 -1.61 -0.56
N VAL A 298 -10.49 -2.08 -0.56
CA VAL A 298 -10.15 -3.50 -0.78
C VAL A 298 -10.84 -4.38 0.27
N LYS A 299 -10.78 -4.01 1.55
CA LYS A 299 -11.43 -4.74 2.64
C LYS A 299 -12.96 -4.74 2.52
N ALA A 300 -13.55 -3.63 2.09
CA ALA A 300 -15.00 -3.54 1.87
C ALA A 300 -15.49 -4.50 0.78
N LYS A 301 -14.66 -4.79 -0.23
CA LYS A 301 -14.98 -5.74 -1.31
C LYS A 301 -14.74 -7.21 -0.95
N LEU A 302 -14.03 -7.46 0.14
CA LEU A 302 -13.77 -8.81 0.66
C LEU A 302 -14.81 -9.26 1.70
N SER A 303 -15.59 -8.31 2.23
CA SER A 303 -16.62 -8.55 3.25
C SER A 303 -17.96 -8.87 2.58
#